data_AF-X8HGK2-F1
#
_entry.id   AF-X8HGK2-F1
#
_cell.length_a   1.000
_cell.length_b   1.000
_cell.length_c   1.000
_cell.angle_alpha   90.00
_cell.angle_beta   90.00
_cell.angle_gamma   90.00
#
_symmetry.space_group_name_H-M   'P 1'
#
loop_
_entity.id
_entity.type
_entity.pdbx_description
1 polymer ?
#
loop_
_entity_poly.entity_id
_entity_poly.type
_entity_poly.pdbx_seq_one_letter_code
_entity_poly.pdbx_strand_id
1 'polypeptide(L)'
;MVSELELKEIIGKVLKEMAVEGKSEGQAVTETKKPSESYIEDGIIDDITKEDLREIIELKNVANKEEFLKYKRKTPARLGISRAGSRYTTHTMLRLRADHAAAQDAVLSSVNEDFLKANNLFTVKSRCEDKDQYITRPDLGRRLDEESVKILKEKCVQNPTVQVFVADGLSSTAIEANIEDCLPALLNGLKSYGISVGTPFFAKFARVGLADDVSEVLGAEVTCVLIGERPGLATAESMSAYIMYKGYVGIPEAKRTVVSNIHIKGTPAAEAGAHIAHIIKKVLDAKASGQDLKL
;
A
#
# COMPACT_ATOMS: atom_id res chain seq x y z
N MET A 1 -50.04 -0.75 65.43
CA MET A 1 -49.46 -1.44 64.24
C MET A 1 -50.44 -1.22 63.11
N VAL A 2 -50.08 -0.37 62.16
CA VAL A 2 -50.92 -0.09 60.98
C VAL A 2 -50.98 -1.36 60.15
N SER A 3 -52.17 -1.80 59.75
CA SER A 3 -52.33 -3.03 58.99
C SER A 3 -51.79 -2.85 57.56
N GLU A 4 -51.34 -3.95 56.95
CA GLU A 4 -50.79 -3.94 55.58
C GLU A 4 -51.81 -3.43 54.53
N LEU A 5 -53.11 -3.52 54.84
CA LEU A 5 -54.21 -2.97 54.05
C LEU A 5 -54.30 -1.45 54.13
N GLU A 6 -54.19 -0.88 55.34
CA GLU A 6 -54.18 0.58 55.54
C GLU A 6 -52.96 1.23 54.89
N LEU A 7 -51.80 0.55 54.92
CA LEU A 7 -50.60 1.03 54.24
C LEU A 7 -50.79 1.09 52.72
N LYS A 8 -51.46 0.10 52.13
CA LYS A 8 -51.76 0.06 50.69
C LYS A 8 -52.77 1.13 50.28
N GLU A 9 -53.75 1.43 51.12
CA GLU A 9 -54.71 2.51 50.84
C GLU A 9 -54.06 3.90 50.91
N ILE A 10 -53.16 4.13 51.88
CA ILE A 10 -52.43 5.39 52.00
C ILE A 10 -51.50 5.58 50.80
N ILE A 11 -50.75 4.55 50.40
CA ILE A 11 -49.90 4.57 49.20
C ILE A 11 -50.75 4.80 47.94
N GLY A 12 -51.93 4.17 47.85
CA GLY A 12 -52.85 4.35 46.74
C GLY A 12 -53.42 5.77 46.63
N LYS A 13 -53.70 6.44 47.76
CA LYS A 13 -54.14 7.84 47.79
C LYS A 13 -53.02 8.80 47.38
N VAL A 14 -51.81 8.61 47.92
CA VAL A 14 -50.64 9.46 47.58
C VAL A 14 -50.29 9.36 46.10
N LEU A 15 -50.33 8.15 45.52
CA LEU A 15 -50.09 7.96 44.08
C LEU A 15 -51.18 8.61 43.21
N LYS A 16 -52.43 8.66 43.69
CA LYS A 16 -53.54 9.32 42.99
C LYS A 16 -53.42 10.84 43.03
N GLU A 17 -53.00 11.41 44.16
CA GLU A 17 -52.77 12.85 44.31
C GLU A 17 -51.58 13.32 43.46
N MET A 18 -50.47 12.55 43.45
CA MET A 18 -49.31 12.83 42.58
C MET A 18 -49.64 12.72 41.08
N ALA A 19 -50.59 11.86 40.68
CA ALA A 19 -51.01 11.73 39.28
C ALA A 19 -51.93 12.88 38.81
N VAL A 20 -52.56 13.62 39.74
CA VAL A 20 -53.47 14.73 39.43
C VAL A 20 -52.75 16.07 39.32
N GLU A 21 -51.64 16.27 40.05
CA GLU A 21 -50.83 17.51 39.97
C GLU A 21 -49.82 17.52 38.81
N GLY A 22 -49.63 16.40 38.11
CA GLY A 22 -48.66 16.24 37.02
C GLY A 22 -49.16 16.60 35.61
N LYS A 23 -50.25 17.36 35.44
CA LYS A 23 -50.64 17.89 34.12
C LYS A 23 -49.89 19.19 33.81
N SER A 24 -48.63 19.05 33.43
CA SER A 24 -47.98 20.03 32.56
C SER A 24 -48.02 19.50 31.12
N GLU A 25 -48.32 20.38 30.17
CA GLU A 25 -48.50 20.10 28.75
C GLU A 25 -47.20 19.57 28.10
N GLY A 26 -46.91 18.30 28.32
CA GLY A 26 -45.97 17.55 27.50
C GLY A 26 -46.70 17.13 26.22
N GLN A 27 -46.35 17.73 25.09
CA GLN A 27 -46.67 17.15 23.79
C GLN A 27 -46.31 15.67 23.83
N ALA A 28 -47.33 14.81 23.75
CA ALA A 28 -47.11 13.40 23.53
C ALA A 28 -46.32 13.29 22.23
N VAL A 29 -45.02 13.02 22.33
CA VAL A 29 -44.26 12.46 21.22
C VAL A 29 -44.98 11.17 20.92
N THR A 30 -45.86 11.22 19.94
CA THR A 30 -46.51 10.06 19.39
C THR A 30 -45.34 9.26 18.84
N GLU A 31 -44.95 8.18 19.53
CA GLU A 31 -44.18 7.12 18.91
C GLU A 31 -45.07 6.57 17.80
N THR A 32 -45.04 7.22 16.65
CA THR A 32 -45.39 6.59 15.40
C THR A 32 -44.38 5.48 15.22
N LYS A 33 -44.68 4.30 15.77
CA LYS A 33 -44.29 3.03 15.19
C LYS A 33 -44.92 2.99 13.80
N LYS A 34 -44.36 3.75 12.87
CA LYS A 34 -44.45 3.38 11.46
C LYS A 34 -43.73 2.04 11.41
N PRO A 35 -44.40 0.94 11.04
CA PRO A 35 -43.66 -0.18 10.52
C PRO A 35 -42.88 0.42 9.36
N SER A 36 -41.55 0.50 9.46
CA SER A 36 -40.77 0.68 8.25
C SER A 36 -41.01 -0.62 7.48
N GLU A 37 -42.00 -0.62 6.61
CA GLU A 37 -42.11 -1.65 5.59
C GLU A 37 -40.76 -1.61 4.86
N SER A 38 -39.92 -2.61 5.12
CA SER A 38 -38.66 -2.76 4.42
C SER A 38 -39.03 -3.23 3.02
N TYR A 39 -39.27 -2.26 2.14
CA TYR A 39 -39.42 -2.51 0.72
C TYR A 39 -38.06 -2.94 0.19
N ILE A 40 -37.97 -4.21 -0.23
CA ILE A 40 -36.83 -4.69 -1.01
C ILE A 40 -37.11 -4.23 -2.44
N GLU A 41 -36.42 -3.18 -2.86
CA GLU A 41 -36.43 -2.76 -4.26
C GLU A 41 -35.56 -3.70 -5.10
N ASP A 42 -36.04 -4.08 -6.29
CA ASP A 42 -35.20 -4.69 -7.33
C ASP A 42 -34.32 -3.60 -7.94
N GLY A 43 -33.29 -3.21 -7.19
CA GLY A 43 -32.32 -2.18 -7.55
C GLY A 43 -30.89 -2.71 -7.47
N ILE A 44 -30.02 -2.19 -8.34
CA ILE A 44 -28.57 -2.42 -8.25
C ILE A 44 -27.97 -1.16 -7.66
N ILE A 45 -27.22 -1.30 -6.56
CA ILE A 45 -26.39 -0.23 -6.05
C ILE A 45 -25.12 -0.18 -6.91
N ASP A 46 -24.83 0.97 -7.50
CA ASP A 46 -23.62 1.18 -8.28
C ASP A 46 -22.37 0.86 -7.45
N ASP A 47 -21.38 0.26 -8.11
CA ASP A 47 -20.11 -0.08 -7.47
C ASP A 47 -19.34 1.21 -7.14
N ILE A 48 -19.42 1.60 -5.87
CA ILE A 48 -18.77 2.79 -5.33
C ILE A 48 -17.26 2.82 -5.58
N THR A 49 -16.61 1.67 -5.85
CA THR A 49 -15.16 1.61 -6.12
C THR A 49 -14.79 2.10 -7.52
N LYS A 50 -15.72 2.04 -8.47
CA LYS A 50 -15.52 2.46 -9.88
C LYS A 50 -15.57 3.96 -10.08
N GLU A 51 -16.08 4.69 -9.10
CA GLU A 51 -16.14 6.14 -9.13
C GLU A 51 -14.73 6.77 -9.13
N ASP A 52 -14.48 7.68 -10.08
CA ASP A 52 -13.30 8.53 -10.04
C ASP A 52 -13.49 9.63 -9.00
N LEU A 53 -12.89 9.41 -7.83
CA LEU A 53 -12.93 10.37 -6.72
C LEU A 53 -12.40 11.75 -7.12
N ARG A 54 -11.65 11.92 -8.21
CA ARG A 54 -11.17 13.24 -8.69
C ARG A 54 -12.27 14.08 -9.32
N GLU A 55 -13.35 13.45 -9.79
CA GLU A 55 -14.48 14.11 -10.44
C GLU A 55 -15.64 14.41 -9.48
N ILE A 56 -15.63 13.81 -8.28
CA ILE A 56 -16.73 13.90 -7.33
C ILE A 56 -16.53 15.03 -6.33
N ILE A 57 -17.55 15.85 -6.14
CA ILE A 57 -17.62 16.87 -5.09
C ILE A 57 -18.90 16.65 -4.30
N GLU A 58 -18.78 16.18 -3.05
CA GLU A 58 -19.92 15.95 -2.15
C GLU A 58 -20.33 17.22 -1.38
N LEU A 59 -19.46 18.24 -1.32
CA LEU A 59 -19.74 19.51 -0.64
C LEU A 59 -20.93 20.24 -1.29
N LYS A 60 -21.90 20.64 -0.46
CA LYS A 60 -23.15 21.28 -0.93
C LYS A 60 -22.95 22.72 -1.43
N ASN A 61 -22.18 23.53 -0.71
CA ASN A 61 -22.05 24.98 -0.96
C ASN A 61 -20.60 25.32 -1.33
N VAL A 62 -20.13 24.86 -2.49
CA VAL A 62 -18.78 25.19 -2.98
C VAL A 62 -18.81 26.55 -3.65
N ALA A 63 -18.04 27.51 -3.13
CA ALA A 63 -18.02 28.89 -3.63
C ALA A 63 -17.59 29.00 -5.10
N ASN A 64 -16.58 28.23 -5.51
CA ASN A 64 -16.14 28.13 -6.91
C ASN A 64 -15.89 26.66 -7.28
N LYS A 65 -16.94 26.00 -7.81
CA LYS A 65 -16.89 24.56 -8.12
C LYS A 65 -15.90 24.22 -9.24
N GLU A 66 -15.85 25.03 -10.29
CA GLU A 66 -15.00 24.79 -11.45
C GLU A 66 -13.51 24.86 -11.09
N GLU A 67 -13.13 25.90 -10.35
CA GLU A 67 -11.75 26.06 -9.90
C GLU A 67 -11.35 24.97 -8.89
N PHE A 68 -12.24 24.60 -7.98
CA PHE A 68 -11.97 23.50 -7.05
C PHE A 68 -11.73 22.19 -7.79
N LEU A 69 -12.55 21.88 -8.81
CA LEU A 69 -12.40 20.67 -9.61
C LEU A 69 -11.07 20.64 -10.37
N LYS A 70 -10.63 21.80 -10.90
CA LYS A 70 -9.32 21.95 -11.55
C LYS A 70 -8.16 21.56 -10.62
N TYR A 71 -8.19 21.95 -9.35
CA TYR A 71 -7.16 21.55 -8.38
C TYR A 71 -7.32 20.10 -7.95
N LYS A 72 -8.56 19.66 -7.72
CA LYS A 72 -8.86 18.30 -7.29
C LYS A 72 -8.37 17.24 -8.27
N ARG A 73 -8.50 17.48 -9.59
CA ARG A 73 -7.96 16.59 -10.64
C ARG A 73 -6.46 16.38 -10.58
N LYS A 74 -5.71 17.29 -9.94
CA LYS A 74 -4.25 17.22 -9.81
C LYS A 74 -3.78 16.37 -8.63
N THR A 75 -4.68 15.87 -7.79
CA THR A 75 -4.29 15.10 -6.61
C THR A 75 -5.16 13.86 -6.43
N PRO A 76 -4.57 12.71 -6.05
CA PRO A 76 -5.33 11.53 -5.67
C PRO A 76 -5.97 11.67 -4.27
N ALA A 77 -5.68 12.76 -3.54
CA ALA A 77 -6.27 12.99 -2.22
C ALA A 77 -7.80 13.13 -2.29
N ARG A 78 -8.49 12.57 -1.29
CA ARG A 78 -9.96 12.55 -1.19
C ARG A 78 -10.52 13.90 -0.71
N LEU A 79 -10.26 14.95 -1.48
CA LEU A 79 -10.75 16.31 -1.24
C LEU A 79 -12.21 16.46 -1.66
N GLY A 80 -12.92 17.44 -1.10
CA GLY A 80 -14.29 17.76 -1.51
C GLY A 80 -15.34 16.77 -0.98
N ILE A 81 -14.98 15.92 -0.02
CA ILE A 81 -15.91 15.06 0.70
C ILE A 81 -16.77 15.88 1.66
N SER A 82 -18.01 15.42 1.88
CA SER A 82 -18.94 16.07 2.78
C SER A 82 -18.81 15.50 4.19
N ARG A 83 -19.64 15.99 5.11
CA ARG A 83 -19.65 15.58 6.51
C ARG A 83 -21.05 15.47 7.08
N ALA A 84 -21.23 14.53 7.99
CA ALA A 84 -22.37 14.45 8.90
C ALA A 84 -21.91 14.92 10.29
N GLY A 85 -22.21 16.18 10.64
CA GLY A 85 -21.64 16.82 11.83
C GLY A 85 -20.11 16.94 11.70
N SER A 86 -19.36 16.28 12.58
CA SER A 86 -17.89 16.19 12.57
C SER A 86 -17.36 14.87 11.98
N ARG A 87 -18.22 14.05 11.38
CA ARG A 87 -17.88 12.71 10.85
C ARG A 87 -18.02 12.64 9.34
N TYR A 88 -17.44 11.61 8.73
CA TYR A 88 -17.64 11.31 7.31
C TYR A 88 -19.11 11.01 7.00
N THR A 89 -19.51 11.25 5.75
CA THR A 89 -20.76 10.70 5.21
C THR A 89 -20.68 9.17 5.15
N THR A 90 -21.84 8.51 5.17
CA THR A 90 -21.92 7.05 5.04
C THR A 90 -21.26 6.57 3.74
N HIS A 91 -21.48 7.28 2.64
CA HIS A 91 -20.89 6.98 1.34
C HIS A 91 -19.35 7.00 1.39
N THR A 92 -18.77 8.11 1.87
CA THR A 92 -17.30 8.21 2.04
C THR A 92 -16.75 7.13 2.98
N MET A 93 -17.46 6.80 4.06
CA MET A 93 -17.05 5.73 4.99
C MET A 93 -17.05 4.35 4.30
N LEU A 94 -18.09 4.02 3.54
CA LEU A 94 -18.18 2.75 2.80
C LEU A 94 -17.09 2.66 1.73
N ARG A 95 -16.85 3.74 0.98
CA ARG A 95 -15.77 3.79 -0.01
C ARG A 95 -14.41 3.58 0.63
N LEU A 96 -14.15 4.23 1.77
CA LEU A 96 -12.90 4.04 2.51
C LEU A 96 -12.70 2.58 2.96
N ARG A 97 -13.77 1.91 3.41
CA ARG A 97 -13.72 0.48 3.81
C ARG A 97 -13.48 -0.45 2.63
N ALA A 98 -14.12 -0.19 1.49
CA ALA A 98 -13.91 -0.96 0.27
C ALA A 98 -12.46 -0.86 -0.22
N ASP A 99 -11.92 0.37 -0.33
CA ASP A 99 -10.53 0.56 -0.77
C ASP A 99 -9.52 -0.02 0.25
N HIS A 100 -9.86 0.00 1.55
CA HIS A 100 -9.03 -0.62 2.58
C HIS A 100 -9.01 -2.15 2.46
N ALA A 101 -10.15 -2.79 2.17
CA ALA A 101 -10.21 -4.23 1.95
C ALA A 101 -9.33 -4.63 0.75
N ALA A 102 -9.46 -3.92 -0.38
CA ALA A 102 -8.62 -4.15 -1.55
C ALA A 102 -7.12 -3.97 -1.24
N ALA A 103 -6.76 -2.97 -0.43
CA ALA A 103 -5.38 -2.78 0.01
C ALA A 103 -4.88 -3.92 0.90
N GLN A 104 -5.74 -4.52 1.74
CA GLN A 104 -5.38 -5.69 2.55
C GLN A 104 -5.14 -6.93 1.69
N ASP A 105 -6.01 -7.19 0.71
CA ASP A 105 -5.87 -8.32 -0.21
C ASP A 105 -4.56 -8.22 -1.01
N ALA A 106 -4.20 -7.02 -1.45
CA ALA A 106 -2.94 -6.76 -2.16
C ALA A 106 -1.68 -7.09 -1.33
N VAL A 107 -1.74 -7.00 0.01
CA VAL A 107 -0.61 -7.37 0.88
C VAL A 107 -0.37 -8.88 0.87
N LEU A 108 -1.44 -9.68 0.77
CA LEU A 108 -1.37 -11.14 0.86
C LEU A 108 -1.17 -11.84 -0.50
N SER A 109 -1.28 -11.09 -1.60
CA SER A 109 -1.06 -11.65 -2.94
C SER A 109 0.41 -12.03 -3.17
N SER A 110 0.61 -12.95 -4.12
CA SER A 110 1.92 -13.41 -4.59
C SER A 110 2.04 -13.14 -6.08
N VAL A 111 3.26 -12.88 -6.56
CA VAL A 111 3.54 -12.72 -7.99
C VAL A 111 3.30 -14.05 -8.71
N ASN A 112 2.63 -14.00 -9.86
CA ASN A 112 2.34 -15.16 -10.69
C ASN A 112 3.63 -15.82 -11.21
N GLU A 113 3.76 -17.13 -11.09
CA GLU A 113 4.95 -17.86 -11.56
C GLU A 113 5.14 -17.80 -13.08
N ASP A 114 4.04 -17.76 -13.85
CA ASP A 114 4.12 -17.67 -15.31
C ASP A 114 4.57 -16.27 -15.75
N PHE A 115 4.22 -15.23 -14.98
CA PHE A 115 4.77 -13.88 -15.16
C PHE A 115 6.30 -13.87 -14.98
N LEU A 116 6.80 -14.54 -13.93
CA LEU A 116 8.24 -14.65 -13.69
C LEU A 116 8.96 -15.40 -14.82
N LYS A 117 8.39 -16.51 -15.30
CA LYS A 117 8.93 -17.27 -16.44
C LYS A 117 8.98 -16.44 -17.72
N ALA A 118 7.90 -15.72 -18.03
CA ALA A 118 7.82 -14.85 -19.21
C ALA A 118 8.90 -13.75 -19.19
N ASN A 119 9.26 -13.27 -18.00
CA ASN A 119 10.29 -12.26 -17.79
C ASN A 119 11.71 -12.85 -17.55
N ASN A 120 11.90 -14.17 -17.71
CA ASN A 120 13.17 -14.88 -17.48
C ASN A 120 13.75 -14.69 -16.08
N LEU A 121 12.90 -14.54 -15.07
CA LEU A 121 13.30 -14.37 -13.67
C LEU A 121 13.15 -15.69 -12.93
N PHE A 122 14.28 -16.37 -12.67
CA PHE A 122 14.25 -17.52 -11.75
C PHE A 122 14.08 -17.04 -10.31
N THR A 123 13.45 -17.87 -9.48
CA THR A 123 13.10 -17.52 -8.10
C THR A 123 14.18 -17.96 -7.12
N VAL A 124 14.53 -17.05 -6.22
CA VAL A 124 15.20 -17.31 -4.94
C VAL A 124 14.29 -16.82 -3.80
N LYS A 125 14.59 -17.16 -2.56
CA LYS A 125 13.79 -16.76 -1.40
C LYS A 125 14.65 -16.27 -0.23
N SER A 126 14.04 -15.45 0.60
CA SER A 126 14.60 -15.14 1.91
C SER A 126 14.45 -16.34 2.87
N ARG A 127 14.86 -16.17 4.13
CA ARG A 127 14.62 -17.15 5.20
C ARG A 127 13.16 -17.25 5.65
N CYS A 128 12.26 -16.46 5.07
CA CYS A 128 10.84 -16.57 5.36
C CYS A 128 10.24 -17.83 4.71
N GLU A 129 9.51 -18.61 5.48
CA GLU A 129 8.82 -19.82 5.03
C GLU A 129 7.54 -19.47 4.27
N ASP A 130 6.79 -18.49 4.77
CA ASP A 130 5.50 -18.06 4.24
C ASP A 130 5.27 -16.54 4.39
N LYS A 131 4.11 -16.09 3.90
CA LYS A 131 3.72 -14.68 3.89
C LYS A 131 3.46 -14.14 5.31
N ASP A 132 2.91 -14.94 6.21
CA ASP A 132 2.60 -14.53 7.59
C ASP A 132 3.89 -14.29 8.38
N GLN A 133 4.87 -15.19 8.23
CA GLN A 133 6.20 -15.00 8.78
C GLN A 133 6.89 -13.79 8.13
N TYR A 134 6.76 -13.58 6.82
CA TYR A 134 7.35 -12.42 6.14
C TYR A 134 6.83 -11.07 6.67
N ILE A 135 5.55 -10.99 7.00
CA ILE A 135 4.94 -9.77 7.56
C ILE A 135 5.45 -9.50 8.97
N THR A 136 5.60 -10.54 9.79
CA THR A 136 5.92 -10.43 11.22
C THR A 136 7.42 -10.49 11.55
N ARG A 137 8.25 -11.03 10.65
CA ARG A 137 9.69 -11.25 10.85
C ARG A 137 10.53 -10.55 9.78
N PRO A 138 10.65 -9.21 9.85
CA PRO A 138 11.46 -8.45 8.89
C PRO A 138 12.94 -8.86 8.93
N ASP A 139 13.44 -9.37 10.04
CA ASP A 139 14.80 -9.88 10.18
C ASP A 139 15.09 -11.08 9.26
N LEU A 140 14.12 -12.00 9.09
CA LEU A 140 14.26 -13.14 8.19
C LEU A 140 14.16 -12.73 6.72
N GLY A 141 13.25 -11.79 6.40
CA GLY A 141 13.08 -11.26 5.06
C GLY A 141 14.28 -10.46 4.54
N ARG A 142 15.19 -10.04 5.43
CA ARG A 142 16.46 -9.38 5.08
C ARG A 142 17.59 -10.35 4.77
N ARG A 143 17.40 -11.66 4.93
CA ARG A 143 18.46 -12.66 4.76
C ARG A 143 18.08 -13.70 3.72
N LEU A 144 19.01 -14.08 2.86
CA LEU A 144 18.85 -15.22 1.96
C LEU A 144 18.84 -16.54 2.77
N ASP A 145 18.07 -17.50 2.29
CA ASP A 145 18.19 -18.88 2.77
C ASP A 145 19.40 -19.58 2.12
N GLU A 146 19.83 -20.69 2.71
CA GLU A 146 21.06 -21.37 2.31
C GLU A 146 20.97 -21.98 0.90
N GLU A 147 19.78 -22.43 0.50
CA GLU A 147 19.53 -22.97 -0.83
C GLU A 147 19.64 -21.86 -1.89
N SER A 148 19.03 -20.70 -1.66
CA SER A 148 19.12 -19.55 -2.56
C SER A 148 20.54 -19.05 -2.72
N VAL A 149 21.36 -19.06 -1.65
CA VAL A 149 22.79 -18.70 -1.76
C VAL A 149 23.51 -19.61 -2.75
N LYS A 150 23.22 -20.93 -2.74
CA LYS A 150 23.82 -21.88 -3.69
C LYS A 150 23.33 -21.61 -5.11
N ILE A 151 22.03 -21.41 -5.29
CA ILE A 151 21.42 -21.10 -6.59
C ILE A 151 22.03 -19.84 -7.20
N LEU A 152 22.22 -18.77 -6.41
CA LEU A 152 22.83 -17.53 -6.88
C LEU A 152 24.28 -17.74 -7.32
N LYS A 153 25.07 -18.51 -6.56
CA LYS A 153 26.46 -18.81 -6.94
C LYS A 153 26.57 -19.65 -8.21
N GLU A 154 25.59 -20.51 -8.47
CA GLU A 154 25.56 -21.37 -9.65
C GLU A 154 25.05 -20.64 -10.91
N LYS A 155 23.96 -19.87 -10.78
CA LYS A 155 23.24 -19.29 -11.93
C LYS A 155 23.64 -17.86 -12.27
N CYS A 156 24.20 -17.10 -11.32
CA CYS A 156 24.57 -15.71 -11.54
C CYS A 156 26.05 -15.53 -11.85
N VAL A 157 26.32 -14.52 -12.69
CA VAL A 157 27.67 -14.00 -12.92
C VAL A 157 28.25 -13.49 -11.61
N GLN A 158 29.48 -13.91 -11.30
CA GLN A 158 30.22 -13.47 -10.12
C GLN A 158 30.98 -12.16 -10.41
N ASN A 159 31.06 -11.29 -9.42
CA ASN A 159 31.64 -9.95 -9.46
C ASN A 159 31.10 -9.06 -10.59
N PRO A 160 29.77 -8.92 -10.77
CA PRO A 160 29.23 -8.02 -11.78
C PRO A 160 29.45 -6.55 -11.38
N THR A 161 29.60 -5.66 -12.36
CA THR A 161 29.64 -4.21 -12.10
C THR A 161 28.31 -3.75 -11.50
N VAL A 162 27.18 -4.22 -12.05
CA VAL A 162 25.85 -3.95 -11.51
C VAL A 162 25.06 -5.25 -11.40
N GLN A 163 24.50 -5.53 -10.24
CA GLN A 163 23.48 -6.56 -10.05
C GLN A 163 22.11 -5.89 -9.92
N VAL A 164 21.18 -6.23 -10.81
CA VAL A 164 19.77 -5.83 -10.70
C VAL A 164 18.95 -7.07 -10.36
N PHE A 165 18.05 -6.98 -9.39
CA PHE A 165 17.08 -8.05 -9.12
C PHE A 165 15.73 -7.47 -8.72
N VAL A 166 14.70 -8.31 -8.84
CA VAL A 166 13.31 -7.96 -8.55
C VAL A 166 12.90 -8.66 -7.26
N ALA A 167 12.10 -8.02 -6.43
CA ALA A 167 11.57 -8.58 -5.19
C ALA A 167 10.08 -8.27 -5.07
N ASP A 168 9.28 -9.21 -4.55
CA ASP A 168 7.86 -8.95 -4.24
C ASP A 168 7.69 -7.77 -3.29
N GLY A 169 8.49 -7.74 -2.22
CA GLY A 169 8.29 -6.78 -1.15
C GLY A 169 6.92 -6.94 -0.51
N LEU A 170 6.25 -5.81 -0.27
CA LEU A 170 4.92 -5.77 0.36
C LEU A 170 3.78 -5.75 -0.66
N SER A 171 4.06 -5.67 -1.95
CA SER A 171 3.03 -5.64 -3.00
C SER A 171 3.48 -6.38 -4.26
N SER A 172 2.88 -7.55 -4.49
CA SER A 172 3.08 -8.30 -5.73
C SER A 172 2.47 -7.58 -6.94
N THR A 173 1.35 -6.86 -6.72
CA THR A 173 0.69 -6.06 -7.75
C THR A 173 1.60 -4.97 -8.31
N ALA A 174 2.47 -4.39 -7.48
CA ALA A 174 3.46 -3.40 -7.93
C ALA A 174 4.51 -4.00 -8.89
N ILE A 175 4.85 -5.27 -8.71
CA ILE A 175 5.82 -5.95 -9.57
C ILE A 175 5.19 -6.26 -10.92
N GLU A 176 4.01 -6.87 -10.91
CA GLU A 176 3.30 -7.24 -12.15
C GLU A 176 2.92 -6.01 -12.99
N ALA A 177 2.60 -4.89 -12.36
CA ALA A 177 2.20 -3.66 -13.07
C ALA A 177 3.38 -2.89 -13.70
N ASN A 178 4.62 -3.09 -13.25
CA ASN A 178 5.74 -2.20 -13.64
C ASN A 178 6.96 -2.90 -14.23
N ILE A 179 7.21 -4.18 -13.93
CA ILE A 179 8.50 -4.80 -14.28
C ILE A 179 8.69 -5.01 -15.78
N GLU A 180 7.62 -5.33 -16.52
CA GLU A 180 7.71 -5.55 -17.98
C GLU A 180 8.21 -4.32 -18.74
N ASP A 181 7.96 -3.11 -18.22
CA ASP A 181 8.47 -1.86 -18.79
C ASP A 181 9.77 -1.39 -18.12
N CYS A 182 9.82 -1.44 -16.79
CA CYS A 182 10.93 -0.86 -16.02
C CYS A 182 12.23 -1.64 -16.18
N LEU A 183 12.18 -2.99 -16.11
CA LEU A 183 13.39 -3.80 -16.12
C LEU A 183 14.09 -3.75 -17.49
N PRO A 184 13.40 -3.92 -18.65
CA PRO A 184 14.05 -3.77 -19.95
C PRO A 184 14.61 -2.37 -20.18
N ALA A 185 13.88 -1.31 -19.79
CA ALA A 185 14.38 0.06 -19.91
C ALA A 185 15.66 0.30 -19.10
N LEU A 186 15.71 -0.22 -17.87
CA LEU A 186 16.89 -0.18 -17.01
C LEU A 186 18.08 -0.93 -17.64
N LEU A 187 17.88 -2.19 -18.06
CA LEU A 187 18.94 -3.01 -18.64
C LEU A 187 19.48 -2.41 -19.94
N ASN A 188 18.60 -1.90 -20.81
CA ASN A 188 19.01 -1.22 -22.04
C ASN A 188 19.75 0.09 -21.75
N GLY A 189 19.30 0.85 -20.75
CA GLY A 189 19.98 2.06 -20.28
C GLY A 189 21.41 1.76 -19.84
N LEU A 190 21.61 0.77 -18.97
CA LEU A 190 22.94 0.34 -18.49
C LEU A 190 23.83 -0.15 -19.65
N LYS A 191 23.27 -0.94 -20.57
CA LYS A 191 23.98 -1.41 -21.77
C LYS A 191 24.45 -0.24 -22.64
N SER A 192 23.64 0.81 -22.80
CA SER A 192 24.02 1.99 -23.60
C SER A 192 25.16 2.80 -22.97
N TYR A 193 25.32 2.73 -21.65
CA TYR A 193 26.49 3.27 -20.93
C TYR A 193 27.72 2.36 -20.94
N GLY A 194 27.63 1.17 -21.55
CA GLY A 194 28.71 0.17 -21.53
C GLY A 194 28.90 -0.49 -20.17
N ILE A 195 27.89 -0.45 -19.31
CA ILE A 195 27.94 -1.04 -17.96
C ILE A 195 27.49 -2.50 -18.03
N SER A 196 28.33 -3.41 -17.55
CA SER A 196 28.00 -4.83 -17.45
C SER A 196 26.99 -5.09 -16.33
N VAL A 197 25.96 -5.90 -16.63
CA VAL A 197 24.92 -6.27 -15.67
C VAL A 197 24.98 -7.77 -15.41
N GLY A 198 24.90 -8.17 -14.14
CA GLY A 198 24.76 -9.56 -13.71
C GLY A 198 23.40 -10.15 -14.09
N THR A 199 23.21 -11.44 -13.82
CA THR A 199 21.97 -12.16 -14.16
C THR A 199 20.79 -11.66 -13.31
N PRO A 200 19.71 -11.09 -13.88
CA PRO A 200 18.53 -10.72 -13.12
C PRO A 200 17.78 -11.95 -12.59
N PHE A 201 17.15 -11.81 -11.43
CA PHE A 201 16.36 -12.86 -10.79
C PHE A 201 15.25 -12.24 -9.93
N PHE A 202 14.35 -13.09 -9.44
CA PHE A 202 13.28 -12.71 -8.53
C PHE A 202 13.52 -13.25 -7.12
N ALA A 203 13.41 -12.40 -6.10
CA ALA A 203 13.54 -12.76 -4.70
C ALA A 203 12.18 -12.70 -3.98
N LYS A 204 11.68 -13.85 -3.56
CA LYS A 204 10.43 -14.00 -2.82
C LYS A 204 10.62 -13.70 -1.34
N PHE A 205 9.63 -13.07 -0.72
CA PHE A 205 9.64 -12.68 0.69
C PHE A 205 10.85 -11.82 1.06
N ALA A 206 11.25 -10.94 0.15
CA ALA A 206 12.45 -10.13 0.32
C ALA A 206 12.13 -8.77 0.93
N ARG A 207 13.00 -8.32 1.84
CA ARG A 207 13.10 -6.93 2.29
C ARG A 207 14.26 -6.26 1.57
N VAL A 208 14.31 -4.93 1.59
CA VAL A 208 15.43 -4.16 1.01
C VAL A 208 16.79 -4.67 1.48
N GLY A 209 16.92 -5.01 2.77
CA GLY A 209 18.16 -5.54 3.34
C GLY A 209 18.65 -6.87 2.76
N LEU A 210 17.81 -7.63 2.05
CA LEU A 210 18.24 -8.83 1.32
C LEU A 210 19.25 -8.49 0.22
N ALA A 211 19.21 -7.26 -0.30
CA ALA A 211 20.21 -6.78 -1.25
C ALA A 211 21.64 -6.81 -0.67
N ASP A 212 21.79 -6.72 0.65
CA ASP A 212 23.09 -6.76 1.34
C ASP A 212 23.73 -8.15 1.18
N ASP A 213 22.95 -9.21 1.47
CA ASP A 213 23.39 -10.59 1.25
C ASP A 213 23.67 -10.84 -0.24
N VAL A 214 22.82 -10.36 -1.15
CA VAL A 214 23.03 -10.50 -2.61
C VAL A 214 24.35 -9.86 -3.05
N SER A 215 24.64 -8.65 -2.54
CA SER A 215 25.86 -7.91 -2.85
C SER A 215 27.11 -8.65 -2.40
N GLU A 216 27.12 -9.22 -1.17
CA GLU A 216 28.23 -10.03 -0.69
C GLU A 216 28.37 -11.36 -1.43
N VAL A 217 27.26 -12.07 -1.66
CA VAL A 217 27.26 -13.38 -2.31
C VAL A 217 27.78 -13.32 -3.73
N LEU A 218 27.40 -12.27 -4.48
CA LEU A 218 27.78 -12.10 -5.88
C LEU A 218 28.98 -11.19 -6.08
N GLY A 219 29.44 -10.46 -5.05
CA GLY A 219 30.55 -9.51 -5.17
C GLY A 219 30.24 -8.31 -6.07
N ALA A 220 28.99 -7.87 -6.12
CA ALA A 220 28.56 -6.81 -7.03
C ALA A 220 29.09 -5.43 -6.60
N GLU A 221 29.59 -4.62 -7.54
CA GLU A 221 30.01 -3.24 -7.21
C GLU A 221 28.83 -2.32 -6.90
N VAL A 222 27.74 -2.45 -7.67
CA VAL A 222 26.45 -1.80 -7.38
C VAL A 222 25.36 -2.85 -7.36
N THR A 223 24.51 -2.81 -6.33
CA THR A 223 23.30 -3.64 -6.27
C THR A 223 22.06 -2.75 -6.32
N CYS A 224 21.12 -3.08 -7.20
CA CYS A 224 19.83 -2.42 -7.34
C CYS A 224 18.71 -3.46 -7.16
N VAL A 225 17.82 -3.22 -6.19
CA VAL A 225 16.61 -4.02 -6.02
C VAL A 225 15.38 -3.21 -6.44
N LEU A 226 14.61 -3.77 -7.37
CA LEU A 226 13.26 -3.29 -7.71
C LEU A 226 12.26 -4.04 -6.81
N ILE A 227 11.56 -3.32 -5.92
CA ILE A 227 10.76 -3.94 -4.86
C ILE A 227 9.39 -3.27 -4.70
N GLY A 228 8.35 -4.10 -4.54
CA GLY A 228 7.00 -3.62 -4.29
C GLY A 228 6.87 -2.91 -2.94
N GLU A 229 6.33 -1.69 -2.96
CA GLU A 229 6.11 -0.90 -1.75
C GLU A 229 4.91 -1.42 -0.96
N ARG A 230 4.68 -0.84 0.23
CA ARG A 230 3.46 -1.11 0.98
C ARG A 230 2.24 -0.59 0.19
N PRO A 231 1.21 -1.42 -0.06
CA PRO A 231 -0.03 -0.97 -0.68
C PRO A 231 -0.64 0.20 0.08
N GLY A 232 -0.95 1.27 -0.65
CA GLY A 232 -1.70 2.41 -0.14
C GLY A 232 -3.20 2.26 -0.42
N LEU A 233 -4.02 3.10 0.21
CA LEU A 233 -5.46 3.15 -0.08
C LEU A 233 -5.81 3.61 -1.51
N ALA A 234 -4.85 4.20 -2.23
CA ALA A 234 -5.07 4.77 -3.55
C ALA A 234 -4.49 3.89 -4.68
N THR A 235 -3.47 3.10 -4.38
CA THR A 235 -2.84 2.19 -5.35
C THR A 235 -2.04 1.12 -4.61
N ALA A 236 -2.10 -0.10 -5.15
CA ALA A 236 -1.22 -1.21 -4.79
C ALA A 236 -0.03 -1.34 -5.75
N GLU A 237 0.04 -0.51 -6.79
CA GLU A 237 0.99 -0.67 -7.90
C GLU A 237 2.33 0.06 -7.67
N SER A 238 2.53 0.69 -6.50
CA SER A 238 3.74 1.48 -6.24
C SER A 238 4.96 0.59 -6.03
N MET A 239 5.98 0.75 -6.88
CA MET A 239 7.29 0.08 -6.77
C MET A 239 8.39 1.11 -6.44
N SER A 240 9.43 0.64 -5.77
CA SER A 240 10.64 1.41 -5.49
C SER A 240 11.89 0.70 -6.03
N ALA A 241 12.94 1.47 -6.31
CA ALA A 241 14.29 0.98 -6.54
C ALA A 241 15.21 1.43 -5.41
N TYR A 242 15.96 0.50 -4.81
CA TYR A 242 17.00 0.79 -3.83
C TYR A 242 18.36 0.41 -4.39
N ILE A 243 19.28 1.38 -4.41
CA ILE A 243 20.59 1.28 -5.07
C ILE A 243 21.68 1.50 -4.04
N MET A 244 22.69 0.63 -4.00
CA MET A 244 23.83 0.78 -3.11
C MET A 244 25.15 0.41 -3.80
N TYR A 245 26.20 1.17 -3.47
CA TYR A 245 27.57 0.90 -3.89
C TYR A 245 28.29 0.06 -2.84
N LYS A 246 28.93 -1.04 -3.26
CA LYS A 246 29.68 -1.99 -2.42
C LYS A 246 28.93 -2.35 -1.14
N GLY A 247 27.73 -2.85 -1.31
CA GLY A 247 26.87 -3.27 -0.21
C GLY A 247 27.48 -4.42 0.59
N TYR A 248 27.22 -4.42 1.89
CA TYR A 248 27.63 -5.45 2.84
C TYR A 248 26.54 -5.63 3.90
N VAL A 249 26.53 -6.76 4.57
CA VAL A 249 25.51 -7.09 5.57
C VAL A 249 25.58 -6.12 6.75
N GLY A 250 24.47 -5.42 6.99
CA GLY A 250 24.38 -4.40 8.04
C GLY A 250 24.83 -3.01 7.60
N ILE A 251 24.96 -2.77 6.28
CA ILE A 251 25.17 -1.42 5.75
C ILE A 251 24.05 -0.47 6.23
N PRO A 252 24.37 0.77 6.67
CA PRO A 252 23.35 1.72 7.08
C PRO A 252 22.39 2.08 5.94
N GLU A 253 21.09 2.18 6.23
CA GLU A 253 20.07 2.51 5.23
C GLU A 253 20.34 3.85 4.51
N ALA A 254 20.96 4.81 5.20
CA ALA A 254 21.36 6.10 4.62
C ALA A 254 22.38 6.00 3.47
N LYS A 255 23.02 4.84 3.29
CA LYS A 255 23.92 4.54 2.16
C LYS A 255 23.17 4.08 0.91
N ARG A 256 21.85 3.90 0.96
CA ARG A 256 21.03 3.52 -0.19
C ARG A 256 20.45 4.77 -0.88
N THR A 257 20.61 4.86 -2.19
CA THR A 257 19.86 5.81 -3.02
C THR A 257 18.51 5.18 -3.35
N VAL A 258 17.42 5.95 -3.27
CA VAL A 258 16.06 5.46 -3.49
C VAL A 258 15.39 6.23 -4.62
N VAL A 259 14.74 5.49 -5.52
CA VAL A 259 13.75 6.02 -6.47
C VAL A 259 12.41 5.37 -6.11
N SER A 260 11.48 6.14 -5.57
CA SER A 260 10.17 5.64 -5.11
C SER A 260 9.02 6.05 -6.01
N ASN A 261 7.83 5.53 -5.72
CA ASN A 261 6.59 5.92 -6.41
C ASN A 261 6.64 5.67 -7.92
N ILE A 262 7.19 4.52 -8.31
CA ILE A 262 7.18 4.03 -9.69
C ILE A 262 5.84 3.36 -9.92
N HIS A 263 4.96 4.02 -10.67
CA HIS A 263 3.64 3.54 -11.11
C HIS A 263 3.03 4.56 -12.08
N ILE A 264 1.93 4.20 -12.75
CA ILE A 264 1.28 5.03 -13.78
C ILE A 264 0.82 6.43 -13.34
N LYS A 265 0.63 6.63 -12.02
CA LYS A 265 0.25 7.93 -11.41
C LYS A 265 1.42 8.65 -10.72
N GLY A 266 2.61 8.05 -10.75
CA GLY A 266 3.86 8.58 -10.19
C GLY A 266 4.87 8.75 -11.31
N THR A 267 6.07 8.20 -11.14
CA THR A 267 7.03 8.09 -12.25
C THR A 267 6.67 6.88 -13.12
N PRO A 268 6.39 7.02 -14.42
CA PRO A 268 6.09 5.90 -15.30
C PRO A 268 7.22 4.87 -15.35
N ALA A 269 6.88 3.58 -15.41
CA ALA A 269 7.84 2.48 -15.28
C ALA A 269 9.02 2.54 -16.27
N ALA A 270 8.77 2.81 -17.55
CA ALA A 270 9.82 2.95 -18.55
C ALA A 270 10.77 4.14 -18.30
N GLU A 271 10.20 5.29 -17.89
CA GLU A 271 10.98 6.48 -17.54
C GLU A 271 11.82 6.24 -16.28
N ALA A 272 11.23 5.58 -15.27
CA ALA A 272 11.92 5.18 -14.06
C ALA A 272 13.09 4.26 -14.36
N GLY A 273 12.93 3.26 -15.24
CA GLY A 273 14.02 2.38 -15.65
C GLY A 273 15.23 3.14 -16.24
N ALA A 274 14.97 4.08 -17.14
CA ALA A 274 16.02 4.93 -17.71
C ALA A 274 16.68 5.85 -16.65
N HIS A 275 15.86 6.42 -15.74
CA HIS A 275 16.35 7.25 -14.66
C HIS A 275 17.23 6.48 -13.67
N ILE A 276 16.82 5.26 -13.30
CA ILE A 276 17.59 4.35 -12.44
C ILE A 276 18.93 4.02 -13.09
N ALA A 277 18.97 3.73 -14.40
CA ALA A 277 20.21 3.46 -15.12
C ALA A 277 21.19 4.66 -15.03
N HIS A 278 20.66 5.88 -15.18
CA HIS A 278 21.44 7.11 -15.02
C HIS A 278 21.96 7.33 -13.60
N ILE A 279 21.15 7.04 -12.58
CA ILE A 279 21.59 7.09 -11.18
C ILE A 279 22.69 6.07 -10.91
N ILE A 280 22.54 4.83 -11.39
CA ILE A 280 23.56 3.78 -11.23
C ILE A 280 24.88 4.21 -11.88
N LYS A 281 24.84 4.83 -13.06
CA LYS A 281 26.04 5.41 -13.67
C LYS A 281 26.70 6.45 -12.75
N LYS A 282 25.92 7.40 -12.21
CA LYS A 282 26.44 8.39 -11.25
C LYS A 282 27.03 7.75 -9.99
N VAL A 283 26.41 6.69 -9.48
CA VAL A 283 26.91 5.91 -8.33
C VAL A 283 28.27 5.29 -8.65
N LEU A 284 28.44 4.70 -9.83
CA LEU A 284 29.71 4.12 -10.28
C LEU A 284 30.79 5.19 -10.44
N ASP A 285 30.46 6.31 -11.10
CA ASP A 285 31.39 7.42 -11.34
C ASP A 285 31.87 8.05 -10.02
N ALA A 286 30.96 8.23 -9.05
CA ALA A 286 31.25 8.81 -7.74
C ALA A 286 31.81 7.79 -6.73
N LYS A 287 31.64 6.49 -6.98
CA LYS A 287 31.93 5.39 -6.03
C LYS A 287 31.24 5.62 -4.68
N ALA A 288 30.01 6.12 -4.72
CA ALA A 288 29.22 6.52 -3.56
C ALA A 288 27.72 6.37 -3.83
N SER A 289 26.93 6.10 -2.79
CA SER A 289 25.48 5.96 -2.86
C SER A 289 24.81 6.57 -1.61
N GLY A 290 23.49 6.73 -1.66
CA GLY A 290 22.71 7.33 -0.58
C GLY A 290 23.13 8.77 -0.30
N GLN A 291 23.25 9.13 0.98
CA GLN A 291 23.60 10.47 1.41
C GLN A 291 24.96 10.98 0.91
N ASP A 292 25.87 10.06 0.53
CA ASP A 292 27.21 10.42 0.06
C ASP A 292 27.23 10.74 -1.44
N LEU A 293 26.16 10.40 -2.17
CA LEU A 293 26.00 10.69 -3.58
C LEU A 293 25.39 12.07 -3.79
N LYS A 294 26.07 12.93 -4.54
CA LYS A 294 25.54 14.22 -4.98
C LYS A 294 24.85 14.04 -6.33
N LEU A 295 23.51 14.04 -6.32
CA LEU A 295 22.68 13.90 -7.51
C LEU A 295 22.54 15.21 -8.30
#